data_AF-A0A965PFX0-F1
#
_entry.id   AF-A0A965PFX0-F1
#
_cell.length_a   1.000
_cell.length_b   1.000
_cell.length_c   1.000
_cell.angle_alpha   90.00
_cell.angle_beta   90.00
_cell.angle_gamma   90.00
#
_symmetry.space_group_name_H-M   'P 1'
#
loop_
_entity.id
_entity.type
_entity.pdbx_description
1 polymer ?
#
loop_
_entity_poly.entity_id
_entity_poly.type
_entity_poly.pdbx_seq_one_letter_code
_entity_poly.pdbx_strand_id
1 'polypeptide(L)' 'MSEAHRLKIANSNILNVLLQHVEGKREMSPTQVSAGLGLLKKVLPDLQTVEHKGDPDNPVQTVNRVELVAPTHGNRSD' A
#
# COMPACT_ATOMS: atom_id res chain seq x y z
N MET A 1 -1.92 -18.43 6.42
CA MET A 1 -1.67 -17.00 6.78
C MET A 1 -1.03 -16.30 5.60
N SER A 2 -1.69 -15.27 5.03
CA SER A 2 -1.16 -14.52 3.88
C SER A 2 -0.04 -13.56 4.29
N GLU A 3 0.78 -13.15 3.33
CA GLU A 3 1.88 -12.20 3.54
C GLU A 3 1.37 -10.84 4.04
N ALA A 4 0.27 -10.34 3.45
CA ALA A 4 -0.37 -9.10 3.87
C ALA A 4 -0.80 -9.12 5.35
N HIS A 5 -1.26 -10.25 5.87
CA HIS A 5 -1.57 -10.38 7.30
C HIS A 5 -0.32 -10.33 8.19
N ARG A 6 0.78 -10.96 7.77
CA ARG A 6 2.06 -10.89 8.51
C ARG A 6 2.59 -9.46 8.57
N LEU A 7 2.46 -8.71 7.47
CA LEU A 7 2.89 -7.33 7.39
C LEU A 7 2.09 -6.42 8.33
N LYS A 8 0.77 -6.56 8.37
CA LYS A 8 -0.08 -5.82 9.32
C LYS A 8 0.33 -6.07 10.78
N ILE A 9 0.62 -7.32 11.13
CA ILE A 9 1.06 -7.68 12.49
C ILE A 9 2.41 -7.03 12.81
N ALA A 10 3.39 -7.10 11.89
CA ALA A 10 4.69 -6.46 12.08
C ALA A 10 4.57 -4.95 12.29
N ASN A 11 3.68 -4.29 11.53
CA ASN A 11 3.44 -2.86 11.62
C ASN A 11 2.87 -2.45 12.99
N SER A 12 1.86 -3.19 13.49
CA SER A 12 1.30 -2.96 14.83
C SER A 12 2.35 -3.13 15.93
N ASN A 13 3.26 -4.10 15.77
CA ASN A 13 4.33 -4.33 16.73
C ASN A 13 5.36 -3.18 16.75
N ILE A 14 5.74 -2.64 15.59
CA ILE A 14 6.66 -1.48 15.51
C ILE A 14 6.06 -0.28 16.25
N LEU A 15 4.77 0.01 16.03
CA LEU A 15 4.09 1.11 16.70
C LEU A 15 4.05 0.92 18.24
N ASN A 16 3.69 -0.28 18.69
CA ASN A 16 3.64 -0.61 20.13
C ASN A 16 5.02 -0.42 20.80
N VAL A 17 6.10 -0.85 20.15
CA VAL A 17 7.46 -0.72 20.68
C VAL A 17 7.90 0.74 20.78
N LEU A 18 7.60 1.57 19.78
CA LEU A 18 7.91 3.00 19.84
C LEU A 18 7.07 3.72 20.90
N LEU A 19 5.80 3.33 21.09
CA LEU A 19 4.96 3.88 22.15
C LEU A 19 5.53 3.57 23.53
N GLN A 20 5.93 2.32 23.77
CA GLN A 20 6.59 1.93 25.02
C GLN A 20 7.87 2.74 25.28
N HIS A 21 8.61 3.09 24.22
CA HIS A 21 9.78 3.95 24.35
C HIS A 21 9.43 5.37 24.77
N VAL A 22 8.42 5.97 24.15
CA VAL A 22 7.94 7.32 24.52
C VAL A 22 7.36 7.36 25.93
N GLU A 23 6.71 6.29 26.37
CA GLU A 23 6.17 6.16 27.73
C GLU A 23 7.25 5.84 28.79
N GLY A 24 8.52 5.70 28.39
CA GLY A 24 9.62 5.33 29.31
C GLY A 24 9.56 3.87 29.80
N LYS A 25 8.70 3.03 29.21
CA LYS A 25 8.56 1.61 29.54
C LYS A 25 9.65 0.75 28.90
N ARG A 26 10.32 1.25 27.86
CA ARG A 26 11.36 0.56 27.11
C ARG A 26 12.44 1.51 26.61
N GLU A 27 13.70 1.23 26.90
CA GLU A 27 14.81 1.94 26.28
C GLU A 27 15.06 1.47 24.84
N MET A 28 15.42 2.41 23.97
CA MET A 28 15.76 2.15 22.57
C MET A 28 16.95 3.03 22.19
N SER A 29 17.88 2.46 21.42
CA SER A 29 18.98 3.26 20.90
C SER A 29 18.48 4.24 19.82
N PRO A 30 19.18 5.36 19.59
CA PRO A 30 18.81 6.32 18.55
C PRO A 30 18.66 5.69 17.15
N THR A 31 19.50 4.69 16.82
CA THR A 31 19.42 3.94 15.57
C THR A 31 18.15 3.10 15.49
N GLN A 32 17.72 2.48 16.60
CA GLN A 32 16.48 1.71 16.65
C GLN A 32 15.24 2.61 16.49
N VAL A 33 15.23 3.78 17.14
CA VAL A 33 14.15 4.78 16.99
C VAL A 33 14.07 5.25 15.53
N SER A 34 15.21 5.57 14.93
CA SER A 34 15.30 6.01 13.52
C SER A 34 14.83 4.94 12.54
N ALA A 35 15.25 3.69 12.74
CA ALA A 35 14.80 2.56 11.93
C ALA A 35 13.29 2.30 12.07
N GLY A 36 12.76 2.34 13.30
CA GLY A 36 11.33 2.19 13.56
C GLY A 36 10.50 3.28 12.87
N LEU A 37 10.93 4.54 12.96
CA LEU A 37 10.30 5.66 12.26
C LEU A 37 10.35 5.49 10.73
N GLY A 38 11.49 5.05 10.18
CA GLY A 38 11.64 4.80 8.75
C GLY A 38 10.68 3.73 8.21
N LEU A 39 10.51 2.64 8.96
CA LEU A 39 9.54 1.58 8.64
C LEU A 39 8.09 2.11 8.71
N LEU A 40 7.75 2.88 9.74
CA LEU A 40 6.41 3.48 9.89
C LEU A 40 6.07 4.43 8.74
N LYS A 41 7.01 5.28 8.32
CA LYS A 41 6.83 6.19 7.17
C LYS A 41 6.59 5.47 5.85
N LYS A 42 7.00 4.21 5.72
CA LYS A 42 6.71 3.40 4.52
C LYS A 42 5.30 2.78 4.58
N VAL A 43 4.86 2.44 5.78
CA VAL A 43 3.55 1.82 6.04
C VAL A 43 2.41 2.85 6.10
N LEU A 44 2.64 4.05 6.64
CA LEU A 44 1.61 5.09 6.73
C LEU A 44 1.06 5.53 5.35
N PRO A 45 1.88 5.72 4.31
CA PRO A 45 1.41 5.90 2.94
C PRO A 45 0.55 4.74 2.44
N ASP A 46 0.90 3.49 2.77
CA ASP A 46 0.08 2.32 2.42
C ASP A 46 -1.28 2.31 3.15
N LEU A 47 -1.35 2.92 4.34
CA LEU A 47 -2.58 3.06 5.12
C LEU A 47 -3.43 4.28 4.72
N GLN A 48 -2.81 5.29 4.08
CA GLN A 48 -3.55 6.41 3.53
C GLN A 48 -4.30 5.95 2.29
N THR A 49 -5.63 5.99 2.35
CA THR A 49 -6.46 5.89 1.13
C THR A 49 -6.13 7.09 0.26
N VAL A 50 -5.30 6.89 -0.77
CA VAL A 50 -5.05 7.92 -1.79
C VAL A 50 -6.31 8.03 -2.64
N GLU A 51 -7.17 8.99 -2.30
CA GLU A 51 -8.31 9.35 -3.12
C GLU A 51 -7.82 10.27 -4.25
N HIS A 52 -7.70 9.73 -5.46
CA HIS A 52 -7.45 10.55 -6.65
C HIS A 52 -8.70 11.40 -6.94
N LYS A 53 -8.77 12.59 -6.33
CA LYS A 53 -9.74 13.60 -6.74
C LYS A 53 -9.28 14.13 -8.09
N GLY A 54 -10.11 13.93 -9.12
CA GLY A 54 -9.88 14.57 -10.41
C GLY A 54 -9.81 16.08 -10.20
N ASP A 55 -8.76 16.71 -10.73
CA ASP A 55 -8.67 18.16 -10.80
C ASP A 55 -9.82 18.66 -11.70
N PRO A 56 -10.76 19.48 -11.21
CA PRO A 56 -11.85 20.03 -12.03
C PRO A 56 -11.32 20.81 -13.24
N ASP A 57 -10.17 21.46 -13.10
CA ASP A 57 -9.53 22.25 -14.15
C ASP A 57 -8.65 21.40 -15.08
N ASN A 58 -8.25 20.19 -14.64
CA ASN A 58 -7.48 19.22 -15.41
C ASN A 58 -7.99 17.78 -15.19
N PRO A 59 -9.16 17.42 -15.74
CA PRO A 59 -9.72 16.10 -15.54
C PRO A 59 -8.86 15.02 -16.19
N VAL A 60 -8.79 13.85 -15.55
CA VAL A 60 -8.15 12.66 -16.14
C VAL A 60 -8.91 12.28 -17.42
N GLN A 61 -8.27 12.42 -18.58
CA GLN A 61 -8.86 12.04 -19.86
C GLN A 61 -8.57 10.57 -20.16
N THR A 62 -9.62 9.77 -20.33
CA THR A 62 -9.50 8.38 -20.80
C THR A 62 -9.75 8.32 -22.29
N VAL A 63 -8.76 7.88 -23.08
CA VAL A 63 -8.92 7.61 -24.51
C VAL A 63 -9.21 6.12 -24.70
N ASN A 64 -10.47 5.78 -24.98
CA ASN A 64 -10.87 4.42 -25.30
C ASN A 64 -10.79 4.20 -26.81
N ARG A 65 -9.97 3.24 -27.26
CA ARG A 65 -10.03 2.72 -28.63
C ARG A 65 -10.92 1.49 -28.64
N VAL A 66 -11.99 1.53 -29.42
CA VAL A 66 -12.89 0.40 -29.65
C VAL A 66 -12.66 -0.11 -31.06
N GLU A 67 -12.38 -1.41 -31.18
CA GLU A 67 -12.25 -2.10 -32.47
C GLU A 67 -13.30 -3.22 -32.54
N LEU A 68 -14.01 -3.29 -33.66
CA LEU A 68 -14.93 -4.39 -33.96
C LEU A 68 -14.09 -5.59 -34.41
N VAL A 69 -14.02 -6.64 -33.60
CA VAL A 69 -13.33 -7.89 -33.96
C VAL A 69 -14.37 -8.91 -34.40
N ALA A 70 -14.19 -9.47 -35.59
CA ALA A 70 -15.02 -10.58 -36.05
C ALA A 70 -14.83 -11.79 -35.12
N PRO A 71 -15.91 -12.47 -34.69
CA PRO A 71 -15.78 -13.64 -33.84
C PRO A 71 -15.01 -14.72 -34.60
N THR A 72 -13.78 -15.00 -34.16
CA THR A 72 -13.01 -16.14 -34.64
C THR A 72 -13.74 -17.39 -34.18
N HIS A 73 -14.44 -18.04 -35.10
CA HIS A 73 -15.00 -19.36 -34.86
C HIS A 73 -13.81 -20.29 -34.67
N GLY A 74 -13.61 -20.76 -33.44
CA GLY A 74 -12.58 -21.74 -33.13
C GLY A 74 -12.75 -22.93 -34.07
N ASN A 75 -11.68 -23.23 -34.80
CA ASN A 75 -11.60 -24.40 -35.66
C ASN A 75 -11.87 -25.63 -34.79
N ARG A 76 -13.07 -26.20 -34.88
CA ARG A 76 -13.33 -27.55 -34.40
C ARG A 76 -12.57 -28.46 -35.36
N SER A 77 -11.40 -28.89 -34.93
CA SER A 77 -10.68 -30.02 -35.50
C SER A 77 -11.54 -31.26 -35.33
N ASP A 78 -12.08 -31.78 -36.43
CA ASP A 78 -12.40 -33.20 -36.60
C ASP A 78 -11.10 -33.97 -36.88
#